data_AF-A0A6B0YU34-F1
#
_entry.id   AF-A0A6B0YU34-F1
#
_cell.length_a   1.000
_cell.length_b   1.000
_cell.length_c   1.000
_cell.angle_alpha   90.00
_cell.angle_beta   90.00
_cell.angle_gamma   90.00
#
_symmetry.space_group_name_H-M   'P 1'
#
loop_
_entity.id
_entity.type
_entity.pdbx_description
1 polymer ?
#
loop_
_entity_poly.entity_id
_entity_poly.type
_entity_poly.pdbx_seq_one_letter_code
_entity_poly.pdbx_strand_id
1 'polypeptide(L)'
;MLDLASPDVLRVAIGTACFAIGAWLGTLFPDIDRFGIFRLRHRSIVTHSFLMPALLWAVLIFTSAEWVEWFIPGFAAGVALHLAFDLFPQKWRGFALVDVPKLGRSTRTVSTVLLFSNLFLCVIISVSIFPEYGPAGIFAYAATLTALYLYGLLAKKEHFAAGPLLTILTLGGDAL
;
A
#
# COMPACT_ATOMS: atom_id res chain seq x y z
N MET A 1 1.25 7.40 -36.95
CA MET A 1 -0.02 7.34 -36.18
C MET A 1 0.16 6.18 -35.21
N LEU A 2 0.16 6.42 -33.90
CA LEU A 2 0.23 5.33 -32.92
C LEU A 2 -1.03 4.47 -33.11
N ASP A 3 -0.85 3.21 -33.49
CA ASP A 3 -1.96 2.27 -33.58
C ASP A 3 -2.35 1.84 -32.15
N LEU A 4 -3.30 2.59 -31.58
CA LEU A 4 -3.84 2.34 -30.24
C LEU A 4 -4.55 0.98 -30.14
N ALA A 5 -4.82 0.30 -31.27
CA ALA A 5 -5.43 -1.02 -31.33
C ALA A 5 -4.41 -2.15 -31.53
N SER A 6 -3.10 -1.84 -31.57
CA SER A 6 -2.09 -2.89 -31.59
C SER A 6 -2.23 -3.81 -30.35
N PRO A 7 -2.10 -5.14 -30.51
CA PRO A 7 -2.24 -6.08 -29.41
C PRO A 7 -1.39 -5.74 -28.17
N ASP A 8 -0.22 -5.14 -28.39
CA ASP A 8 0.69 -4.73 -27.31
C ASP A 8 0.21 -3.50 -26.53
N VAL A 9 -0.34 -2.50 -27.21
CA VAL A 9 -0.92 -1.32 -26.55
C VAL A 9 -2.15 -1.72 -25.73
N LEU A 10 -3.00 -2.58 -26.28
CA LEU A 10 -4.17 -3.09 -25.57
C LEU A 10 -3.76 -3.90 -24.32
N ARG A 11 -2.75 -4.77 -24.42
CA ARG A 11 -2.23 -5.53 -23.29
C ARG A 11 -1.67 -4.63 -22.19
N VAL A 12 -0.87 -3.62 -22.53
CA VAL A 12 -0.34 -2.66 -21.57
C VAL A 12 -1.46 -1.84 -20.92
N ALA A 13 -2.49 -1.44 -21.68
CA ALA A 13 -3.63 -0.71 -21.14
C ALA A 13 -4.43 -1.55 -20.15
N ILE A 14 -4.71 -2.82 -20.49
CA ILE A 14 -5.37 -3.76 -19.59
C ILE A 14 -4.52 -3.99 -18.34
N GLY A 15 -3.21 -4.24 -18.50
CA GLY A 15 -2.27 -4.40 -17.39
C GLY A 15 -2.24 -3.19 -16.46
N THR A 16 -2.17 -1.98 -17.02
CA THR A 16 -2.24 -0.74 -16.25
C THR A 16 -3.54 -0.62 -15.47
N ALA A 17 -4.68 -0.99 -16.07
CA ALA A 17 -5.96 -1.02 -15.37
C ALA A 17 -5.96 -2.05 -14.23
N CYS A 18 -5.42 -3.26 -14.45
CA CYS A 18 -5.28 -4.28 -13.42
C CYS A 18 -4.38 -3.83 -12.26
N PHE A 19 -3.25 -3.17 -12.56
CA PHE A 19 -2.38 -2.57 -11.55
C PHE A 19 -3.12 -1.51 -10.75
N ALA A 20 -3.86 -0.60 -11.41
CA ALA A 20 -4.61 0.45 -10.75
C ALA A 20 -5.73 -0.11 -9.85
N ILE A 21 -6.46 -1.12 -10.31
CA ILE A 21 -7.47 -1.82 -9.51
C ILE A 21 -6.82 -2.51 -8.31
N GLY A 22 -5.70 -3.21 -8.54
CA GLY A 22 -4.91 -3.82 -7.47
C GLY A 22 -4.51 -2.78 -6.42
N ALA A 23 -3.90 -1.68 -6.84
CA ALA A 23 -3.48 -0.60 -5.96
C ALA A 23 -4.65 0.01 -5.19
N TRP A 24 -5.77 0.28 -5.84
CA TRP A 24 -6.97 0.78 -5.15
C TRP A 24 -7.45 -0.20 -4.06
N LEU A 25 -7.59 -1.49 -4.38
CA LEU A 25 -7.94 -2.51 -3.38
C LEU A 25 -6.89 -2.65 -2.28
N GLY A 26 -5.60 -2.53 -2.62
CA GLY A 26 -4.49 -2.53 -1.67
C GLY A 26 -4.57 -1.37 -0.68
N THR A 27 -5.05 -0.20 -1.09
CA THR A 27 -5.27 0.92 -0.15
C THR A 27 -6.40 0.68 0.85
N LEU A 28 -7.34 -0.22 0.53
CA LEU A 28 -8.49 -0.55 1.35
C LEU A 28 -8.21 -1.75 2.27
N PHE A 29 -7.33 -2.66 1.84
CA PHE A 29 -7.10 -3.93 2.51
C PHE A 29 -6.67 -3.81 3.98
N PRO A 30 -5.72 -2.95 4.39
CA PRO A 30 -5.29 -2.92 5.79
C PRO A 30 -6.44 -2.65 6.77
N ASP A 31 -7.36 -1.77 6.37
CA ASP A 31 -8.52 -1.35 7.16
C ASP A 31 -9.66 -2.39 7.25
N ILE A 32 -9.53 -3.56 6.61
CA ILE A 32 -10.55 -4.62 6.78
C ILE A 32 -10.64 -5.12 8.22
N ASP A 33 -9.58 -4.90 9.02
CA ASP A 33 -9.56 -5.20 10.44
C ASP A 33 -10.61 -4.40 11.24
N ARG A 34 -11.07 -3.24 10.71
CA ARG A 34 -12.13 -2.44 11.31
C ARG A 34 -13.50 -3.12 11.28
N PHE A 35 -13.71 -4.06 10.36
CA PHE A 35 -14.95 -4.83 10.28
C PHE A 35 -15.06 -5.92 11.34
N GLY A 36 -14.07 -6.07 12.22
CA GLY A 36 -14.10 -7.04 13.32
C GLY A 36 -13.94 -8.50 12.87
N ILE A 37 -13.57 -8.72 11.60
CA ILE A 37 -13.28 -10.04 11.05
C ILE A 37 -12.09 -10.62 11.82
N PHE A 38 -12.20 -11.88 12.24
CA PHE A 38 -11.22 -12.58 13.08
C PHE A 38 -10.86 -11.91 14.42
N ARG A 39 -11.71 -10.99 14.93
CA ARG A 39 -11.45 -10.21 16.15
C ARG A 39 -10.14 -9.43 16.12
N LEU A 40 -9.69 -9.05 14.92
CA LEU A 40 -8.54 -8.16 14.76
C LEU A 40 -8.91 -6.75 15.22
N ARG A 41 -7.95 -6.05 15.82
CA ARG A 41 -8.07 -4.63 16.14
C ARG A 41 -7.43 -3.83 15.02
N HIS A 42 -7.86 -2.57 14.87
CA HIS A 42 -7.27 -1.68 13.88
C HIS A 42 -5.74 -1.56 14.05
N ARG A 43 -5.03 -1.53 12.92
CA ARG A 43 -3.57 -1.66 12.80
C ARG A 43 -3.05 -3.02 13.26
N SER A 44 -3.80 -4.08 12.99
CA SER A 44 -3.34 -5.44 13.24
C SER A 44 -2.10 -5.74 12.40
N ILE A 45 -1.08 -6.36 13.00
CA ILE A 45 0.10 -6.85 12.27
C ILE A 45 -0.26 -7.86 11.17
N VAL A 46 -1.46 -8.43 11.19
CA VAL A 46 -1.92 -9.35 10.13
C VAL A 46 -2.35 -8.60 8.86
N THR A 47 -3.07 -7.49 9.01
CA THR A 47 -3.63 -6.73 7.88
C THR A 47 -2.75 -5.55 7.46
N HIS A 48 -2.03 -4.95 8.42
CA HIS A 48 -1.09 -3.85 8.19
C HIS A 48 0.34 -4.37 8.03
N SER A 49 0.49 -5.43 7.22
CA SER A 49 1.78 -6.03 6.93
C SER A 49 1.93 -6.46 5.48
N PHE A 50 3.16 -6.82 5.11
CA PHE A 50 3.46 -7.40 3.81
C PHE A 50 2.94 -8.83 3.63
N LEU A 51 2.36 -9.45 4.67
CA LEU A 51 1.96 -10.86 4.66
C LEU A 51 0.96 -11.17 3.56
N MET A 52 -0.09 -10.34 3.39
CA MET A 52 -1.07 -10.56 2.32
C MET A 52 -0.49 -10.31 0.92
N PRO A 53 0.25 -9.20 0.66
CA PRO A 53 1.01 -9.06 -0.58
C PRO A 53 1.94 -10.24 -0.88
N ALA A 54 2.65 -10.79 0.12
CA ALA A 54 3.53 -11.94 -0.05
C ALA A 54 2.76 -13.24 -0.36
N LEU A 55 1.62 -13.46 0.31
CA LEU A 55 0.75 -14.60 0.02
C LEU A 55 0.22 -14.53 -1.42
N LEU A 56 -0.24 -13.36 -1.85
CA LEU A 56 -0.68 -13.15 -3.22
C LEU A 56 0.49 -13.34 -4.20
N TRP A 57 1.66 -12.79 -3.90
CA TRP A 57 2.86 -12.97 -4.72
C TRP A 57 3.21 -14.44 -4.92
N ALA A 58 3.07 -15.28 -3.88
CA ALA A 58 3.28 -16.72 -4.00
C ALA A 58 2.29 -17.42 -4.97
N VAL A 59 1.11 -16.84 -5.23
CA VAL A 59 0.15 -17.37 -6.22
C VAL A 59 0.71 -17.33 -7.64
N LEU A 60 1.64 -16.41 -7.95
CA LEU A 60 2.29 -16.35 -9.26
C LEU A 60 3.07 -17.62 -9.62
N ILE A 61 3.43 -18.45 -8.63
CA ILE A 61 4.05 -19.76 -8.88
C ILE A 61 3.06 -20.72 -9.56
N PHE A 62 1.76 -20.52 -9.37
CA PHE A 62 0.70 -21.43 -9.81
C PHE A 62 -0.11 -20.89 -11.01
N THR A 63 0.21 -19.70 -11.51
CA THR A 63 -0.51 -19.08 -12.62
C THR A 63 0.41 -18.22 -13.47
N SER A 64 0.18 -18.22 -14.79
CA SER A 64 0.84 -17.35 -15.76
C SER A 64 -0.14 -16.33 -16.36
N ALA A 65 -1.22 -16.02 -15.62
CA ALA A 65 -2.22 -15.09 -16.09
C ALA A 65 -1.70 -13.66 -16.00
N GLU A 66 -1.48 -13.02 -17.15
CA GLU A 66 -0.90 -11.66 -17.26
C GLU A 66 -1.57 -10.65 -16.33
N TRP A 67 -2.91 -10.64 -16.24
CA TRP A 67 -3.62 -9.70 -15.37
C TRP A 67 -3.22 -9.82 -13.89
N VAL A 68 -2.83 -11.02 -13.43
CA VAL A 68 -2.38 -11.29 -12.05
C VAL A 68 -1.00 -10.68 -11.82
N GLU A 69 -0.12 -10.77 -12.82
CA GLU A 69 1.25 -10.20 -12.79
C GLU A 69 1.23 -8.68 -12.69
N TRP A 70 0.19 -8.01 -13.19
CA TRP A 70 -0.01 -6.57 -12.97
C TRP A 70 -0.75 -6.27 -11.66
N PHE A 71 -1.77 -7.06 -11.35
CA PHE A 71 -2.64 -6.85 -10.20
C PHE A 71 -1.88 -6.95 -8.87
N ILE A 72 -1.03 -7.96 -8.68
CA ILE A 72 -0.37 -8.21 -7.39
C ILE A 72 0.65 -7.11 -7.05
N PRO A 73 1.57 -6.70 -7.94
CA PRO A 73 2.43 -5.55 -7.70
C PRO A 73 1.64 -4.27 -7.42
N GLY A 74 0.51 -4.07 -8.13
CA GLY A 74 -0.42 -2.98 -7.88
C GLY A 74 -0.96 -3.03 -6.45
N PHE A 75 -1.50 -4.18 -6.04
CA PHE A 75 -2.00 -4.41 -4.69
C PHE A 75 -0.94 -4.14 -3.62
N ALA A 76 0.29 -4.61 -3.83
CA ALA A 76 1.41 -4.30 -2.94
C ALA A 76 1.72 -2.79 -2.88
N ALA A 77 1.62 -2.07 -4.01
CA ALA A 77 1.76 -0.62 -4.07
C ALA A 77 0.70 0.09 -3.22
N GLY A 78 -0.55 -0.35 -3.33
CA GLY A 78 -1.67 0.17 -2.56
C GLY A 78 -1.50 -0.02 -1.06
N VAL A 79 -1.08 -1.22 -0.64
CA VAL A 79 -0.78 -1.50 0.78
C VAL A 79 0.39 -0.64 1.25
N ALA A 80 1.47 -0.54 0.47
CA ALA A 80 2.60 0.33 0.80
C ALA A 80 2.18 1.79 0.99
N LEU A 81 1.34 2.31 0.09
CA LEU A 81 0.80 3.67 0.17
C LEU A 81 -0.03 3.87 1.44
N HIS A 82 -0.90 2.91 1.78
CA HIS A 82 -1.68 2.95 3.02
C HIS A 82 -0.77 2.99 4.26
N LEU A 83 0.21 2.09 4.34
CA LEU A 83 1.17 2.03 5.45
C LEU A 83 2.00 3.31 5.57
N ALA A 84 2.31 3.96 4.44
CA ALA A 84 3.01 5.24 4.42
C ALA A 84 2.21 6.34 5.12
N PHE A 85 0.88 6.40 4.94
CA PHE A 85 0.05 7.34 5.70
C PHE A 85 -0.02 6.97 7.17
N ASP A 86 -0.06 5.68 7.48
CA ASP A 86 -0.17 5.18 8.84
C ASP A 86 1.08 5.41 9.71
N LEU A 87 2.24 5.62 9.07
CA LEU A 87 3.49 6.05 9.70
C LEU A 87 3.46 7.49 10.25
N PHE A 88 2.49 8.30 9.83
CA PHE A 88 2.37 9.70 10.25
C PHE A 88 1.02 9.98 10.93
N PRO A 89 0.68 9.27 12.03
CA PRO A 89 -0.52 9.56 12.78
C PRO A 89 -0.36 10.90 13.52
N GLN A 90 -1.49 11.55 13.85
CA GLN A 90 -1.47 12.77 14.67
C GLN A 90 -0.84 12.53 16.06
N LYS A 91 -1.09 11.35 16.65
CA LYS A 91 -0.54 10.93 17.93
C LYS A 91 -0.31 9.43 17.94
N TRP A 92 0.85 8.99 18.43
CA TRP A 92 1.19 7.57 18.59
C TRP A 92 0.59 6.97 19.88
N ARG A 93 -0.74 6.87 19.96
CA ARG A 93 -1.47 6.27 21.09
C ARG A 93 -2.70 5.51 20.62
N GLY A 94 -3.15 4.54 21.43
CA GLY A 94 -4.40 3.82 21.18
C GLY A 94 -4.39 3.07 19.85
N PHE A 95 -5.36 3.33 18.98
CA PHE A 95 -5.51 2.67 17.68
C PHE A 95 -4.43 3.05 16.65
N ALA A 96 -3.58 4.04 16.94
CA ALA A 96 -2.43 4.36 16.09
C ALA A 96 -1.25 3.39 16.28
N LEU A 97 -1.27 2.58 17.35
CA LEU A 97 -0.24 1.59 17.63
C LEU A 97 -0.59 0.27 16.96
N VAL A 98 0.42 -0.40 16.41
CA VAL A 98 0.26 -1.74 15.83
C VAL A 98 -0.18 -2.71 16.91
N ASP A 99 -1.28 -3.41 16.65
CA ASP A 99 -1.82 -4.47 17.49
C ASP A 99 -1.27 -5.83 17.05
N VAL A 100 -0.77 -6.59 18.01
CA VAL A 100 -0.39 -7.97 17.80
C VAL A 100 -1.47 -8.85 18.43
N PRO A 101 -2.22 -9.65 17.65
CA PRO A 101 -3.29 -10.47 18.20
C PRO A 101 -2.83 -11.29 19.40
N LYS A 102 -3.63 -11.27 20.47
CA LYS A 102 -3.35 -11.91 21.78
C LYS A 102 -2.23 -11.27 22.63
N LEU A 103 -1.33 -10.47 22.05
CA LEU A 103 -0.26 -9.77 22.77
C LEU A 103 -0.60 -8.29 23.06
N GLY A 104 -1.56 -7.74 22.32
CA GLY A 104 -2.04 -6.36 22.47
C GLY A 104 -1.24 -5.35 21.67
N ARG A 105 -1.40 -4.07 22.03
CA ARG A 105 -0.78 -2.94 21.32
C ARG A 105 0.69 -2.81 21.66
N SER A 106 1.50 -2.64 20.63
CA SER A 106 2.94 -2.39 20.76
C SER A 106 3.24 -0.95 21.19
N THR A 107 4.52 -0.65 21.40
CA THR A 107 4.99 0.73 21.71
C THR A 107 5.09 1.57 20.43
N ARG A 108 5.24 2.89 20.58
CA ARG A 108 5.50 3.82 19.45
C ARG A 108 6.65 3.32 18.58
N THR A 109 7.82 3.10 19.17
CA THR A 109 9.03 2.68 18.45
C THR A 109 8.80 1.37 17.70
N VAL A 110 8.20 0.38 18.36
CA VAL A 110 7.92 -0.92 17.73
C VAL A 110 6.91 -0.77 16.59
N SER A 111 5.83 0.01 16.78
CA SER A 111 4.84 0.28 15.73
C SER A 111 5.47 0.97 14.52
N THR A 112 6.32 1.99 14.74
CA THR A 112 7.01 2.70 13.65
C THR A 112 7.93 1.76 12.88
N VAL A 113 8.76 0.96 13.58
CA VAL A 113 9.67 0.01 12.94
C VAL A 113 8.89 -1.06 12.15
N LEU A 114 7.81 -1.59 12.72
CA LEU A 114 6.97 -2.58 12.05
C LEU A 114 6.32 -1.98 10.80
N LEU A 115 5.64 -0.84 10.89
CA LEU A 115 4.98 -0.22 9.74
C LEU A 115 5.99 0.15 8.65
N PHE A 116 7.15 0.68 9.02
CA PHE A 116 8.22 1.03 8.07
C PHE A 116 8.79 -0.21 7.37
N SER A 117 9.09 -1.27 8.13
CA SER A 117 9.62 -2.52 7.56
C SER A 117 8.60 -3.17 6.61
N ASN A 118 7.32 -3.19 7.01
CA ASN A 118 6.24 -3.71 6.18
C ASN A 118 6.04 -2.88 4.91
N LEU A 119 6.07 -1.55 5.01
CA LEU A 119 6.05 -0.65 3.85
C LEU A 119 7.19 -1.00 2.89
N PHE A 120 8.41 -1.11 3.39
CA PHE A 120 9.60 -1.40 2.56
C PHE A 120 9.47 -2.74 1.83
N LEU A 121 9.00 -3.78 2.52
CA LEU A 121 8.75 -5.10 1.91
C LEU A 121 7.63 -5.06 0.88
N CYS A 122 6.55 -4.31 1.11
CA CYS A 122 5.50 -4.10 0.11
C CYS A 122 6.03 -3.36 -1.13
N VAL A 123 6.91 -2.36 -0.95
CA VAL A 123 7.56 -1.67 -2.08
C VAL A 123 8.41 -2.65 -2.89
N ILE A 124 9.19 -3.53 -2.25
CA ILE A 124 9.98 -4.56 -2.95
C ILE A 124 9.08 -5.45 -3.83
N ILE A 125 7.95 -5.92 -3.29
CA ILE A 125 6.99 -6.73 -4.06
C ILE A 125 6.37 -5.92 -5.19
N SER A 126 6.13 -4.62 -4.97
CA SER A 126 5.48 -3.75 -5.95
C SER A 126 6.38 -3.37 -7.14
N VAL A 127 7.69 -3.22 -6.92
CA VAL A 127 8.64 -2.87 -8.00
C VAL A 127 9.06 -4.07 -8.85
N SER A 128 8.63 -5.28 -8.49
CA SER A 128 8.84 -6.50 -9.28
C SER A 128 8.24 -6.44 -10.69
N ILE A 129 7.35 -5.48 -10.94
CA ILE A 129 6.76 -5.23 -12.26
C ILE A 129 7.74 -4.59 -13.25
N PHE A 130 8.82 -3.94 -12.78
CA PHE A 130 9.74 -3.20 -13.65
C PHE A 130 10.63 -4.08 -14.53
N PRO A 131 11.23 -5.17 -14.03
CA PRO A 131 12.02 -6.07 -14.88
C PRO A 131 11.19 -6.70 -16.01
N GLU A 132 9.91 -6.99 -15.74
CA GLU A 132 9.02 -7.67 -16.69
C GLU A 132 8.46 -6.72 -17.75
N TYR A 133 8.05 -5.51 -17.36
CA TYR A 133 7.30 -4.59 -18.24
C TYR A 133 8.03 -3.27 -18.55
N GLY A 134 9.25 -3.09 -18.02
CA GLY A 134 10.13 -1.97 -18.34
C GLY A 134 9.47 -0.59 -18.18
N PRO A 135 9.59 0.30 -19.19
CA PRO A 135 9.00 1.65 -19.15
C PRO A 135 7.47 1.66 -18.95
N ALA A 136 6.75 0.66 -19.48
CA ALA A 136 5.31 0.58 -19.31
C ALA A 136 4.93 0.31 -17.85
N GLY A 137 5.66 -0.58 -17.17
CA GLY A 137 5.50 -0.82 -15.73
C GLY A 137 5.79 0.41 -14.89
N ILE A 138 6.85 1.15 -15.20
CA ILE A 138 7.20 2.42 -14.53
C ILE A 138 6.09 3.46 -14.71
N PHE A 139 5.57 3.60 -15.94
CA PHE A 139 4.50 4.54 -16.23
C PHE A 139 3.21 4.18 -15.48
N ALA A 140 2.79 2.91 -15.52
CA ALA A 140 1.61 2.44 -14.79
C ALA A 140 1.73 2.68 -13.29
N TYR A 141 2.89 2.38 -12.71
CA TYR A 141 3.21 2.61 -11.31
C TYR A 141 3.10 4.10 -10.94
N ALA A 142 3.82 4.96 -11.65
CA ALA A 142 3.86 6.40 -11.38
C ALA A 142 2.48 7.04 -11.56
N ALA A 143 1.81 6.78 -12.70
CA ALA A 143 0.50 7.34 -12.98
C ALA A 143 -0.55 6.91 -11.94
N THR A 144 -0.55 5.64 -11.54
CA THR A 144 -1.48 5.13 -10.53
C THR A 144 -1.24 5.75 -9.16
N LEU A 145 0.02 5.79 -8.69
CA LEU A 145 0.33 6.39 -7.39
C LEU A 145 0.04 7.89 -7.37
N THR A 146 0.36 8.61 -8.45
CA THR A 146 0.00 10.02 -8.59
C THR A 146 -1.52 10.20 -8.55
N ALA A 147 -2.29 9.38 -9.28
CA ALA A 147 -3.75 9.46 -9.26
C ALA A 147 -4.34 9.18 -7.86
N LEU A 148 -3.85 8.16 -7.15
CA LEU A 148 -4.29 7.84 -5.79
C LEU A 148 -3.91 8.94 -4.79
N TYR A 149 -2.71 9.52 -4.93
CA TYR A 149 -2.27 10.64 -4.09
C TYR A 149 -3.13 11.88 -4.34
N LEU A 150 -3.34 12.27 -5.61
CA LEU A 150 -4.21 13.38 -5.98
C LEU A 150 -5.65 13.17 -5.52
N TYR A 151 -6.19 11.95 -5.66
CA TYR A 151 -7.48 11.59 -5.12
C TYR A 151 -7.55 11.81 -3.60
N GLY A 152 -6.52 11.37 -2.86
CA GLY A 152 -6.44 11.60 -1.42
C GLY A 152 -6.42 13.07 -1.02
N LEU A 153 -5.71 13.91 -1.79
CA LEU A 153 -5.73 15.37 -1.62
C LEU A 153 -7.11 15.97 -1.89
N LEU A 154 -7.74 15.59 -3.01
CA LEU A 154 -9.05 16.08 -3.44
C LEU A 154 -10.19 15.65 -2.53
N ALA A 155 -10.10 14.42 -1.98
CA ALA A 155 -11.07 13.89 -1.01
C ALA A 155 -11.02 14.63 0.34
N LYS A 156 -10.18 15.68 0.49
CA LYS A 156 -9.98 16.45 1.71
C LYS A 156 -9.75 15.57 2.93
N LYS A 157 -9.09 14.42 2.75
CA LYS A 157 -8.55 13.70 3.90
C LYS A 157 -7.42 14.56 4.43
N GLU A 158 -7.70 15.42 5.41
CA GLU A 158 -6.78 16.42 5.97
C GLU A 158 -5.41 15.83 6.37
N HIS A 159 -5.38 14.53 6.62
CA HIS A 159 -4.20 13.72 6.91
C HIS A 159 -3.27 13.45 5.71
N PHE A 160 -3.72 13.57 4.46
CA PHE A 160 -2.93 13.25 3.27
C PHE A 160 -1.85 14.30 2.95
N ALA A 161 -2.16 15.59 3.11
CA ALA A 161 -1.23 16.68 2.82
C ALA A 161 -0.40 17.09 4.05
N ALA A 162 -1.01 17.06 5.24
CA ALA A 162 -0.40 17.56 6.46
C ALA A 162 0.18 16.47 7.37
N GLY A 163 -0.13 15.19 7.15
CA GLY A 163 0.28 14.08 8.03
C GLY A 163 1.80 14.03 8.26
N PRO A 164 2.62 13.86 7.19
CA PRO A 164 4.08 13.84 7.34
C PRO A 164 4.65 15.10 7.97
N LEU A 165 4.15 16.29 7.59
CA LEU A 165 4.63 17.58 8.12
C LEU A 165 4.25 17.76 9.60
N LEU A 166 3.00 17.46 9.98
CA LEU A 166 2.49 17.57 11.35
C LEU A 166 3.14 16.53 12.27
N THR A 167 3.43 15.33 11.77
CA THR A 167 4.18 14.33 12.52
C THR A 167 5.64 14.75 12.70
N ILE A 168 6.30 15.37 11.72
CA ILE A 168 7.65 15.94 11.91
C ILE A 168 7.64 17.06 12.97
N LEU A 169 6.63 17.93 12.95
CA LEU A 169 6.48 19.01 13.93
C LEU A 169 6.16 18.50 15.35
N THR A 170 5.40 17.41 15.47
CA THR A 170 5.07 16.78 16.77
C THR A 170 6.11 15.76 17.24
N LEU A 171 6.95 15.22 16.34
CA LEU A 171 8.16 14.44 16.68
C LEU A 171 9.16 15.27 17.50
N GLY A 172 9.15 16.60 17.35
CA GLY A 172 9.93 17.51 18.19
C GLY A 172 9.22 17.97 19.48
N GLY A 173 7.93 17.66 19.66
CA GLY A 173 7.10 18.21 20.74
C GLY A 173 7.04 17.37 22.02
N ASP A 174 7.26 16.06 21.94
CA ASP A 174 7.20 15.16 23.11
C ASP A 174 8.59 14.88 23.73
N ALA A 175 9.60 15.68 23.37
CA ALA A 175 10.94 15.65 23.97
C ALA A 175 11.17 16.78 24.99
N LEU A 176 10.10 17.47 25.42
CA LEU A 176 10.09 18.44 26.52
C LEU A 176 8.91 18.17 27.47
#